data_AF-A0A3C1PMG8-F1
#
_entry.id   AF-A0A3C1PMG8-F1
#
_cell.length_a   1.000
_cell.length_b   1.000
_cell.length_c   1.000
_cell.angle_alpha   90.00
_cell.angle_beta   90.00
_cell.angle_gamma   90.00
#
_symmetry.space_group_name_H-M   'P 1'
#
loop_
_entity.id
_entity.type
_entity.pdbx_description
1 polymer ?
#
loop_
_entity_poly.entity_id
_entity_poly.type
_entity_poly.pdbx_seq_one_letter_code
_entity_poly.pdbx_strand_id
1 'polypeptide(L)'
;MKLIFCETNNNEEMKKVALFGMLILIVLNVTAQRWKKNRWELVGGMGTTFFMGDLGGGSGDAKRFLGVADLDMAATRPAFQVGIRYKFVEVLSARANFAYGFISADDRFSGHYGRWLRNLHFRSQIFEMSTVAELYFIKEKIGSRYAISSGGLRNMISAYMFVGAGFFFYEPQAFSDLQDKWVNLRQLNTEGQGIVEGLEPYSPYGFAFPLGVGVKYNLLKNFAINVEMGLRYTNTDYIDDVSDKYFNYKDYIIENSGKLTNEQLNLYTAASEFTDRHKPYDFENGITTPYKTGKPYRGSPLFNDAYIFTMVSVVYKLKTSRSGLPKFE
;
A
#
# COMPACT_ATOMS: atom_id res chain seq x y z
N MET A 1 -86.11 -19.48 11.78
CA MET A 1 -86.12 -18.60 10.58
C MET A 1 -84.85 -17.76 10.59
N LYS A 2 -84.00 -17.95 9.58
CA LYS A 2 -82.82 -17.17 9.12
C LYS A 2 -81.79 -16.67 10.16
N LEU A 3 -80.64 -17.36 10.20
CA LEU A 3 -79.33 -16.75 10.47
C LEU A 3 -78.89 -15.99 9.21
N ILE A 4 -78.58 -14.70 9.34
CA ILE A 4 -78.00 -13.87 8.28
C ILE A 4 -76.49 -13.85 8.52
N PHE A 5 -75.73 -14.43 7.58
CA PHE A 5 -74.27 -14.31 7.53
C PHE A 5 -73.89 -12.91 7.04
N CYS A 6 -73.05 -12.22 7.81
CA CYS A 6 -72.34 -11.01 7.41
C CYS A 6 -70.91 -11.42 7.05
N GLU A 7 -70.63 -11.57 5.74
CA GLU A 7 -69.35 -12.08 5.25
C GLU A 7 -68.94 -11.32 3.97
N THR A 8 -68.60 -10.04 4.11
CA THR A 8 -68.15 -9.23 2.95
C THR A 8 -66.96 -8.29 3.20
N ASN A 9 -66.40 -8.19 4.41
CA ASN A 9 -65.37 -7.16 4.69
C ASN A 9 -63.90 -7.63 4.61
N ASN A 10 -63.63 -8.94 4.64
CA ASN A 10 -62.24 -9.44 4.71
C ASN A 10 -61.47 -9.35 3.38
N ASN A 11 -62.18 -9.38 2.25
CA ASN A 11 -61.56 -9.49 0.93
C ASN A 11 -61.04 -8.14 0.40
N GLU A 12 -61.64 -7.02 0.83
CA GLU A 12 -61.12 -5.68 0.50
C GLU A 12 -59.87 -5.33 1.31
N GLU A 13 -59.85 -5.65 2.60
CA GLU A 13 -58.69 -5.41 3.47
C GLU A 13 -57.46 -6.22 3.01
N MET A 14 -57.65 -7.49 2.63
CA MET A 14 -56.60 -8.33 2.03
C MET A 14 -56.04 -7.73 0.73
N LYS A 15 -56.90 -7.17 -0.13
CA LYS A 15 -56.47 -6.50 -1.37
C LYS A 15 -55.69 -5.21 -1.09
N LYS A 16 -56.09 -4.42 -0.09
CA LYS A 16 -55.38 -3.20 0.32
C LYS A 16 -53.99 -3.53 0.89
N VAL A 17 -53.87 -4.57 1.72
CA VAL A 17 -52.58 -5.04 2.26
C VAL A 17 -51.67 -5.56 1.15
N ALA A 18 -52.20 -6.32 0.19
CA ALA A 18 -51.43 -6.79 -0.97
C ALA A 18 -50.98 -5.63 -1.86
N LEU A 19 -51.85 -4.64 -2.11
CA LEU A 19 -51.54 -3.45 -2.90
C LEU A 19 -50.47 -2.59 -2.20
N PHE A 20 -50.57 -2.44 -0.88
CA PHE A 20 -49.59 -1.72 -0.06
C PHE A 20 -48.24 -2.43 -0.03
N GLY A 21 -48.23 -3.76 0.11
CA GLY A 21 -47.03 -4.59 -0.01
C GLY A 21 -46.38 -4.49 -1.40
N MET A 22 -47.19 -4.47 -2.46
CA MET A 22 -46.73 -4.27 -3.83
C MET A 22 -46.15 -2.86 -4.05
N LEU A 23 -46.78 -1.83 -3.48
CA LEU A 23 -46.28 -0.45 -3.48
C LEU A 23 -44.95 -0.33 -2.74
N ILE A 24 -44.81 -0.98 -1.57
CA ILE A 24 -43.55 -1.06 -0.83
C ILE A 24 -42.47 -1.74 -1.68
N LEU A 25 -42.78 -2.87 -2.32
CA LEU A 25 -41.86 -3.58 -3.21
C LEU A 25 -41.44 -2.71 -4.42
N ILE A 26 -42.36 -1.94 -4.98
CA ILE A 26 -42.07 -0.99 -6.07
C ILE A 26 -41.15 0.13 -5.57
N VAL A 27 -41.41 0.71 -4.41
CA VAL A 27 -40.59 1.79 -3.82
C VAL A 27 -39.18 1.30 -3.47
N LEU A 28 -39.04 0.08 -2.94
CA LEU A 28 -37.75 -0.56 -2.67
C LEU A 28 -36.97 -0.83 -3.97
N ASN A 29 -37.63 -1.21 -5.06
CA ASN A 29 -36.98 -1.37 -6.36
C ASN A 29 -36.52 -0.05 -6.97
N VAL A 30 -37.33 1.01 -6.87
CA VAL A 30 -37.05 2.34 -7.44
C VAL A 30 -35.80 2.99 -6.81
N THR A 31 -35.62 2.85 -5.49
CA THR A 31 -34.39 3.33 -4.81
C THR A 31 -33.16 2.49 -5.16
N ALA A 32 -33.35 1.18 -5.37
CA ALA A 32 -32.29 0.25 -5.79
C ALA A 32 -31.78 0.46 -7.24
N GLN A 33 -32.42 1.30 -8.06
CA GLN A 33 -32.00 1.54 -9.46
C GLN A 33 -30.99 2.69 -9.65
N ARG A 34 -30.83 3.58 -8.67
CA ARG A 34 -30.07 4.83 -8.90
C ARG A 34 -28.55 4.64 -8.89
N TRP A 35 -28.01 3.82 -8.00
CA TRP A 35 -26.58 3.48 -7.96
C TRP A 35 -26.15 2.66 -9.18
N LYS A 36 -27.08 1.90 -9.79
CA LYS A 36 -26.84 1.10 -11.00
C LYS A 36 -26.51 1.95 -12.24
N LYS A 37 -26.74 3.27 -12.21
CA LYS A 37 -26.38 4.20 -13.30
C LYS A 37 -24.90 4.61 -13.31
N ASN A 38 -24.22 4.47 -12.18
CA ASN A 38 -22.82 4.90 -11.98
C ASN A 38 -22.02 3.73 -11.37
N ARG A 39 -21.98 2.60 -12.07
CA ARG A 39 -21.27 1.40 -11.60
C ARG A 39 -19.76 1.47 -11.82
N TRP A 40 -19.34 2.13 -12.88
CA TRP A 40 -17.93 2.30 -13.22
C TRP A 40 -17.45 3.67 -12.76
N GLU A 41 -16.34 3.70 -12.03
CA GLU A 41 -15.65 4.93 -11.66
C GLU A 41 -14.18 4.83 -12.10
N LEU A 42 -13.67 5.86 -12.76
CA LEU A 42 -12.24 6.03 -13.00
C LEU A 42 -11.63 6.75 -11.81
N VAL A 43 -10.47 6.31 -11.35
CA VAL A 43 -9.75 6.86 -10.21
C VAL A 43 -8.37 7.28 -10.70
N GLY A 44 -7.97 8.51 -10.39
CA GLY A 44 -6.62 9.00 -10.68
C GLY A 44 -6.17 9.92 -9.57
N GLY A 45 -4.95 9.75 -9.06
CA GLY A 45 -4.50 10.51 -7.90
C GLY A 45 -3.01 10.44 -7.65
N MET A 46 -2.61 11.21 -6.65
CA MET A 46 -1.25 11.27 -6.16
C MET A 46 -1.27 11.31 -4.63
N GLY A 47 -0.12 11.07 -4.02
CA GLY A 47 -0.03 10.98 -2.59
C GLY A 47 1.39 10.75 -2.13
N THR A 48 1.51 10.15 -0.96
CA THR A 48 2.79 9.87 -0.33
C THR A 48 2.92 8.41 0.02
N THR A 49 4.16 7.96 0.13
CA THR A 49 4.56 6.65 0.60
C THR A 49 5.31 6.78 1.92
N PHE A 50 5.23 5.73 2.73
CA PHE A 50 6.02 5.55 3.93
C PHE A 50 6.53 4.11 3.97
N PHE A 51 7.84 3.94 4.14
CA PHE A 51 8.46 2.62 4.21
C PHE A 51 8.60 2.16 5.66
N MET A 52 8.41 0.86 5.88
CA MET A 52 8.52 0.19 7.18
C MET A 52 9.32 -1.10 6.99
N GLY A 53 10.60 -1.05 7.34
CA GLY A 53 11.51 -2.19 7.24
C GLY A 53 12.66 -2.07 8.23
N ASP A 54 13.80 -2.64 7.88
CA ASP A 54 14.97 -2.70 8.73
C ASP A 54 15.80 -1.42 8.74
N LEU A 55 15.68 -0.58 7.70
CA LEU A 55 16.31 0.74 7.63
C LEU A 55 15.47 1.85 8.29
N GLY A 56 16.16 2.76 9.00
CA GLY A 56 15.54 3.95 9.63
C GLY A 56 14.72 3.65 10.89
N GLY A 57 13.63 4.40 11.08
CA GLY A 57 12.67 4.25 12.18
C GLY A 57 13.04 4.96 13.49
N GLY A 58 12.03 5.37 14.27
CA GLY A 58 12.23 6.00 15.58
C GLY A 58 12.82 5.04 16.63
N SER A 59 13.22 5.54 17.79
CA SER A 59 13.94 4.82 18.86
C SER A 59 13.18 3.70 19.59
N GLY A 60 12.03 3.25 19.07
CA GLY A 60 11.20 2.25 19.73
C GLY A 60 10.70 1.20 18.74
N ASP A 61 10.80 -0.07 19.15
CA ASP A 61 10.24 -1.21 18.43
C ASP A 61 8.74 -1.00 18.15
N ALA A 62 8.39 -0.94 16.87
CA ALA A 62 7.05 -1.23 16.34
C ALA A 62 5.83 -0.59 17.03
N LYS A 63 5.91 0.65 17.56
CA LYS A 63 4.79 1.31 18.28
C LYS A 63 4.15 2.53 17.62
N ARG A 64 4.25 2.70 16.30
CA ARG A 64 3.61 3.83 15.60
C ARG A 64 2.73 3.40 14.42
N PHE A 65 1.84 2.45 14.68
CA PHE A 65 0.86 1.93 13.70
C PHE A 65 -0.23 2.95 13.28
N LEU A 66 -0.44 4.02 14.05
CA LEU A 66 -1.53 5.01 13.82
C LEU A 66 -1.11 6.48 14.06
N GLY A 67 0.18 6.74 14.29
CA GLY A 67 0.67 8.07 14.66
C GLY A 67 0.98 8.93 13.44
N VAL A 68 -0.01 9.67 12.94
CA VAL A 68 0.20 10.79 11.99
C VAL A 68 1.12 11.90 12.53
N ALA A 69 1.53 11.84 13.80
CA ALA A 69 2.36 12.83 14.48
C ALA A 69 3.88 12.62 14.33
N ASP A 70 4.34 11.47 13.83
CA ASP A 70 5.76 11.19 13.61
C ASP A 70 5.98 10.46 12.28
N LEU A 71 5.27 10.91 11.25
CA LEU A 71 5.66 10.62 9.87
C LEU A 71 7.05 11.24 9.69
N ASP A 72 8.08 10.41 9.56
CA ASP A 72 9.41 10.89 9.24
C ASP A 72 9.33 11.60 7.88
N MET A 73 9.23 12.93 7.92
CA MET A 73 9.13 13.76 6.72
C MET A 73 10.34 13.54 5.81
N ALA A 74 11.49 13.11 6.37
CA ALA A 74 12.69 12.82 5.61
C ALA A 74 12.56 11.56 4.74
N ALA A 75 11.70 10.61 5.13
CA ALA A 75 11.42 9.37 4.40
C ALA A 75 10.16 9.42 3.52
N THR A 76 9.38 10.52 3.58
CA THR A 76 8.16 10.69 2.80
C THR A 76 8.49 10.88 1.33
N ARG A 77 7.91 10.07 0.45
CA ARG A 77 8.15 10.13 -1.00
C ARG A 77 6.84 10.17 -1.77
N PRO A 78 6.82 10.75 -2.99
CA PRO A 78 5.59 10.84 -3.76
C PRO A 78 5.14 9.48 -4.28
N ALA A 79 3.83 9.34 -4.50
CA ALA A 79 3.21 8.22 -5.17
C ALA A 79 2.10 8.70 -6.11
N PHE A 80 1.83 7.91 -7.15
CA PHE A 80 0.78 8.13 -8.13
C PHE A 80 -0.04 6.86 -8.28
N GLN A 81 -1.35 7.01 -8.51
CA GLN A 81 -2.20 5.87 -8.81
C GLN A 81 -3.22 6.20 -9.89
N VAL A 82 -3.53 5.19 -10.68
CA VAL A 82 -4.70 5.16 -11.56
C VAL A 82 -5.45 3.85 -11.33
N GLY A 83 -6.76 3.87 -11.49
CA GLY A 83 -7.56 2.68 -11.24
C GLY A 83 -8.96 2.77 -11.83
N ILE A 84 -9.59 1.60 -11.88
CA ILE A 84 -10.97 1.44 -12.33
C ILE A 84 -11.71 0.71 -11.24
N ARG A 85 -12.79 1.34 -10.76
CA ARG A 85 -13.68 0.80 -9.74
C ARG A 85 -14.98 0.35 -10.36
N TYR A 86 -15.44 -0.84 -9.97
CA TYR A 86 -16.73 -1.40 -10.30
C TYR A 86 -17.57 -1.64 -9.05
N LYS A 87 -18.78 -1.08 -9.00
CA LYS A 87 -19.74 -1.29 -7.90
C LYS A 87 -20.62 -2.50 -8.19
N PHE A 88 -20.44 -3.59 -7.44
CA PHE A 88 -21.32 -4.76 -7.51
C PHE A 88 -22.67 -4.48 -6.87
N VAL A 89 -22.63 -3.90 -5.67
CA VAL A 89 -23.79 -3.40 -4.91
C VAL A 89 -23.41 -2.07 -4.27
N GLU A 90 -24.39 -1.39 -3.67
CA GLU A 90 -24.16 -0.07 -3.05
C GLU A 90 -23.04 -0.09 -1.98
N VAL A 91 -22.87 -1.22 -1.29
CA VAL A 91 -21.88 -1.36 -0.19
C VAL A 91 -20.58 -2.03 -0.58
N LEU A 92 -20.49 -2.64 -1.76
CA LEU A 92 -19.36 -3.47 -2.15
C LEU A 92 -18.92 -3.13 -3.57
N SER A 93 -17.65 -2.77 -3.69
CA SER A 93 -17.00 -2.49 -4.98
C SER A 93 -15.72 -3.31 -5.10
N ALA A 94 -15.31 -3.61 -6.33
CA ALA A 94 -13.92 -3.99 -6.62
C ALA A 94 -13.23 -2.83 -7.32
N ARG A 95 -11.94 -2.68 -7.10
CA ARG A 95 -11.10 -1.70 -7.80
C ARG A 95 -9.80 -2.36 -8.21
N ALA A 96 -9.49 -2.28 -9.51
CA ALA A 96 -8.17 -2.56 -10.04
C ALA A 96 -7.35 -1.27 -10.02
N ASN A 97 -6.12 -1.34 -9.53
CA ASN A 97 -5.21 -0.20 -9.40
C ASN A 97 -3.86 -0.51 -10.05
N PHE A 98 -3.28 0.53 -10.62
CA PHE A 98 -1.87 0.62 -10.96
C PHE A 98 -1.30 1.79 -10.16
N ALA A 99 -0.28 1.54 -9.36
CA ALA A 99 0.40 2.55 -8.58
C ALA A 99 1.89 2.58 -8.92
N TYR A 100 2.44 3.79 -8.94
CA TYR A 100 3.86 4.07 -9.09
C TYR A 100 4.28 4.94 -7.92
N GLY A 101 5.14 4.41 -7.05
CA GLY A 101 5.60 5.07 -5.85
C GLY A 101 7.10 5.06 -5.76
N PHE A 102 7.64 5.99 -4.99
CA PHE A 102 9.03 5.98 -4.56
C PHE A 102 9.04 5.64 -3.08
N ILE A 103 10.03 4.92 -2.60
CA ILE A 103 10.26 4.66 -1.18
C ILE A 103 11.72 4.91 -0.85
N SER A 104 12.01 5.16 0.41
CA SER A 104 13.37 5.31 0.91
C SER A 104 13.38 5.20 2.42
N ALA A 105 14.50 4.74 2.97
CA ALA A 105 14.81 4.91 4.37
C ALA A 105 16.31 5.15 4.55
N ASP A 106 16.64 5.70 5.71
CA ASP A 106 17.98 6.14 6.03
C ASP A 106 18.22 6.01 7.53
N ASP A 107 19.24 5.25 7.88
CA ASP A 107 19.64 5.01 9.26
C ASP A 107 20.14 6.26 9.98
N ARG A 108 20.55 7.31 9.25
CA ARG A 108 20.96 8.59 9.85
C ARG A 108 19.84 9.23 10.67
N PHE A 109 18.58 8.95 10.33
CA PHE A 109 17.40 9.40 11.05
C PHE A 109 16.88 8.37 12.04
N SER A 110 17.58 7.24 12.20
CA SER A 110 17.16 6.20 13.15
C SER A 110 17.38 6.64 14.59
N GLY A 111 16.39 6.40 15.44
CA GLY A 111 16.52 6.60 16.88
C GLY A 111 17.25 5.45 17.60
N HIS A 112 17.53 4.35 16.90
CA HIS A 112 18.28 3.22 17.45
C HIS A 112 19.78 3.41 17.19
N TYR A 113 20.58 3.41 18.27
CA TYR A 113 22.03 3.64 18.19
C TYR A 113 22.75 2.69 17.24
N GLY A 114 22.39 1.39 17.23
CA GLY A 114 22.99 0.41 16.32
C GLY A 114 22.70 0.68 14.84
N ARG A 115 21.46 1.09 14.51
CA ARG A 115 21.09 1.47 13.13
C ARG A 115 21.80 2.76 12.73
N TRP A 116 21.79 3.78 13.59
CA TRP A 116 22.50 5.04 13.36
C TRP A 116 24.00 4.84 13.12
N LEU A 117 24.62 3.89 13.83
CA LEU A 117 26.02 3.52 13.64
C LEU A 117 26.23 2.80 12.30
N ARG A 118 25.34 1.88 11.92
CA ARG A 118 25.32 1.15 10.64
C ARG A 118 25.24 2.08 9.42
N ASN A 119 24.48 3.17 9.52
CA ASN A 119 24.48 4.28 8.58
C ASN A 119 24.20 3.87 7.11
N LEU A 120 23.30 2.91 6.92
CA LEU A 120 22.83 2.51 5.61
C LEU A 120 21.66 3.39 5.16
N HIS A 121 21.52 3.53 3.84
CA HIS A 121 20.39 4.22 3.23
C HIS A 121 20.05 3.58 1.89
N PHE A 122 18.79 3.69 1.52
CA PHE A 122 18.32 3.22 0.22
C PHE A 122 17.21 4.11 -0.32
N ARG A 123 17.00 4.00 -1.63
CA ARG A 123 15.78 4.43 -2.31
C ARG A 123 15.35 3.32 -3.25
N SER A 124 14.05 3.20 -3.48
CA SER A 124 13.52 2.28 -4.48
C SER A 124 12.30 2.87 -5.17
N GLN A 125 12.08 2.45 -6.41
CA GLN A 125 10.84 2.68 -7.13
C GLN A 125 9.97 1.44 -6.97
N ILE A 126 8.68 1.63 -6.69
CA ILE A 126 7.68 0.57 -6.61
C ILE A 126 6.68 0.76 -7.73
N PHE A 127 6.51 -0.29 -8.53
CA PHE A 127 5.40 -0.43 -9.47
C PHE A 127 4.46 -1.51 -8.92
N GLU A 128 3.25 -1.14 -8.53
CA GLU A 128 2.25 -2.05 -7.94
C GLU A 128 1.04 -2.18 -8.88
N MET A 129 0.66 -3.40 -9.21
CA MET A 129 -0.65 -3.72 -9.78
C MET A 129 -1.46 -4.47 -8.74
N SER A 130 -2.63 -3.94 -8.34
CA SER A 130 -3.44 -4.55 -7.30
C SER A 130 -4.93 -4.57 -7.61
N THR A 131 -5.63 -5.53 -7.01
CA THR A 131 -7.09 -5.59 -6.99
C THR A 131 -7.55 -5.57 -5.54
N VAL A 132 -8.44 -4.64 -5.21
CA VAL A 132 -8.97 -4.46 -3.85
C VAL A 132 -10.50 -4.54 -3.86
N ALA A 133 -11.05 -5.19 -2.83
CA ALA A 133 -12.46 -5.11 -2.50
C ALA A 133 -12.68 -3.96 -1.51
N GLU A 134 -13.68 -3.12 -1.76
CA GLU A 134 -14.04 -1.97 -0.93
C GLU A 134 -15.40 -2.19 -0.29
N LEU A 135 -15.46 -2.13 1.04
CA LEU A 135 -16.68 -2.27 1.82
C LEU A 135 -17.06 -0.93 2.47
N TYR A 136 -18.19 -0.37 2.05
CA TYR A 136 -18.69 0.94 2.49
C TYR A 136 -19.58 0.80 3.73
N PHE A 137 -19.11 1.32 4.86
CA PHE A 137 -19.86 1.36 6.13
C PHE A 137 -20.58 2.71 6.34
N ILE A 138 -20.08 3.80 5.75
CA ILE A 138 -20.83 5.06 5.58
C ILE A 138 -21.12 5.24 4.10
N LYS A 139 -22.40 5.41 3.76
CA LYS A 139 -22.86 5.53 2.38
C LYS A 139 -23.23 6.97 2.02
N GLU A 140 -22.90 7.37 0.81
CA GLU A 140 -23.48 8.55 0.18
C GLU A 140 -25.00 8.37 0.03
N LYS A 141 -25.79 9.29 0.59
CA LYS A 141 -27.24 9.34 0.30
C LYS A 141 -27.42 10.23 -0.91
N ILE A 142 -27.66 9.63 -2.08
CA ILE A 142 -27.97 10.37 -3.32
C ILE A 142 -29.41 10.93 -3.23
N GLY A 143 -29.59 11.97 -2.42
CA GLY A 143 -30.81 12.77 -2.32
C GLY A 143 -30.91 13.85 -3.40
N SER A 144 -32.10 14.42 -3.58
CA SER A 144 -32.26 15.66 -4.35
C SER A 144 -31.44 16.78 -3.68
N ARG A 145 -30.52 17.40 -4.42
CA ARG A 145 -29.73 18.56 -3.94
C ARG A 145 -30.58 19.77 -3.54
N TYR A 146 -31.90 19.74 -3.81
CA TYR A 146 -32.84 20.82 -3.48
C TYR A 146 -33.60 20.61 -2.16
N ALA A 147 -33.43 19.49 -1.46
CA ALA A 147 -33.97 19.35 -0.11
C ALA A 147 -32.97 19.95 0.90
N ILE A 148 -33.09 21.25 1.12
CA ILE A 148 -32.51 21.95 2.27
C ILE A 148 -33.26 21.43 3.51
N SER A 149 -32.87 20.25 3.99
CA SER A 149 -33.32 19.68 5.26
C SER A 149 -32.09 19.16 5.99
N SER A 150 -31.52 20.03 6.82
CA SER A 150 -30.71 19.76 8.03
C SER A 150 -29.63 18.64 8.02
N GLY A 151 -29.05 18.26 6.87
CA GLY A 151 -28.06 17.17 6.78
C GLY A 151 -26.91 17.40 5.78
N GLY A 152 -26.62 18.66 5.47
CA GLY A 152 -25.94 19.15 4.24
C GLY A 152 -24.56 18.59 3.87
N LEU A 153 -23.78 18.00 4.78
CA LEU A 153 -22.49 17.35 4.45
C LEU A 153 -22.51 15.82 4.55
N ARG A 154 -23.27 15.26 5.51
CA ARG A 154 -23.29 13.81 5.78
C ARG A 154 -23.80 12.99 4.59
N ASN A 155 -24.60 13.60 3.73
CA ASN A 155 -25.17 12.93 2.56
C ASN A 155 -24.19 12.80 1.38
N MET A 156 -23.06 13.54 1.37
CA MET A 156 -22.09 13.54 0.28
C MET A 156 -20.79 12.78 0.59
N ILE A 157 -20.64 12.34 1.83
CA ILE A 157 -19.47 11.59 2.32
C ILE A 157 -19.78 10.09 2.28
N SER A 158 -18.82 9.30 1.84
CA SER A 158 -18.78 7.85 2.03
C SER A 158 -17.48 7.48 2.72
N ALA A 159 -17.53 6.48 3.60
CA ALA A 159 -16.34 5.92 4.24
C ALA A 159 -16.36 4.41 4.05
N TYR A 160 -15.20 3.86 3.77
CA TYR A 160 -15.03 2.45 3.44
C TYR A 160 -13.68 1.94 3.94
N MET A 161 -13.62 0.64 4.10
CA MET A 161 -12.37 -0.10 4.26
C MET A 161 -12.11 -0.91 3.01
N PHE A 162 -10.85 -1.24 2.75
CA PHE A 162 -10.50 -2.09 1.62
C PHE A 162 -9.46 -3.13 2.01
N VAL A 163 -9.55 -4.27 1.35
CA VAL A 163 -8.58 -5.36 1.43
C VAL A 163 -8.35 -5.93 0.03
N GLY A 164 -7.16 -6.39 -0.27
CA GLY A 164 -6.89 -6.97 -1.58
C GLY A 164 -5.56 -7.70 -1.66
N ALA A 165 -5.18 -7.96 -2.91
CA ALA A 165 -3.90 -8.54 -3.27
C ALA A 165 -3.35 -7.81 -4.49
N GLY A 166 -2.03 -7.76 -4.58
CA GLY A 166 -1.31 -7.13 -5.66
C GLY A 166 0.04 -7.76 -5.88
N PHE A 167 0.59 -7.46 -7.03
CA PHE A 167 1.94 -7.81 -7.44
C PHE A 167 2.72 -6.50 -7.58
N PHE A 168 3.96 -6.49 -7.12
CA PHE A 168 4.80 -5.32 -7.23
C PHE A 168 6.21 -5.65 -7.69
N PHE A 169 6.82 -4.70 -8.39
CA PHE A 169 8.22 -4.69 -8.76
C PHE A 169 8.93 -3.60 -7.98
N TYR A 170 10.13 -3.91 -7.49
CA TYR A 170 10.99 -2.99 -6.76
C TYR A 170 12.46 -3.21 -7.14
N GLU A 171 13.24 -2.13 -7.09
CA GLU A 171 14.68 -2.15 -7.38
C GLU A 171 15.37 -1.23 -6.38
N PRO A 172 15.95 -1.75 -5.28
CA PRO A 172 16.60 -0.93 -4.27
C PRO A 172 17.93 -0.40 -4.78
N GLN A 173 18.19 0.87 -4.49
CA GLN A 173 19.39 1.60 -4.88
C GLN A 173 19.98 2.36 -3.70
N ALA A 174 21.30 2.42 -3.62
CA ALA A 174 22.01 3.32 -2.72
C ALA A 174 23.07 4.13 -3.47
N PHE A 175 23.51 5.22 -2.86
CA PHE A 175 24.56 6.07 -3.41
C PHE A 175 25.93 5.53 -2.98
N SER A 176 26.81 5.25 -3.95
CA SER A 176 28.21 4.85 -3.74
C SER A 176 29.07 6.10 -3.61
N ASP A 177 29.79 6.22 -2.50
CA ASP A 177 30.82 7.25 -2.30
C ASP A 177 32.09 6.90 -3.09
N LEU A 178 32.34 5.60 -3.34
CA LEU A 178 33.48 5.12 -4.14
C LEU A 178 33.31 5.41 -5.63
N GLN A 179 32.09 5.30 -6.15
CA GLN A 179 31.78 5.45 -7.58
C GLN A 179 31.04 6.76 -7.91
N ASP A 180 30.73 7.58 -6.91
CA ASP A 180 29.97 8.84 -7.02
C ASP A 180 28.66 8.71 -7.81
N LYS A 181 27.94 7.60 -7.62
CA LYS A 181 26.70 7.30 -8.36
C LYS A 181 25.74 6.41 -7.58
N TRP A 182 24.49 6.40 -8.01
CA TRP A 182 23.49 5.44 -7.54
C TRP A 182 23.72 4.07 -8.19
N VAL A 183 23.73 3.03 -7.37
CA VAL A 183 23.92 1.64 -7.81
C VAL A 183 22.76 0.76 -7.35
N ASN A 184 22.41 -0.23 -8.16
CA ASN A 184 21.37 -1.21 -7.84
C ASN A 184 21.93 -2.21 -6.81
N LEU A 185 21.35 -2.25 -5.61
CA LEU A 185 21.85 -3.05 -4.51
C LEU A 185 21.68 -4.56 -4.75
N ARG A 186 20.56 -4.96 -5.34
CA ARG A 186 20.23 -6.35 -5.67
C ARG A 186 21.32 -7.05 -6.47
N GLN A 187 21.98 -6.35 -7.39
CA GLN A 187 23.03 -6.92 -8.23
C GLN A 187 24.34 -7.13 -7.47
N LEU A 188 24.53 -6.43 -6.36
CA LEU A 188 25.74 -6.47 -5.55
C LEU A 188 25.75 -7.64 -4.57
N ASN A 189 24.60 -8.29 -4.34
CA ASN A 189 24.46 -9.37 -3.38
C ASN A 189 25.03 -9.02 -2.00
N THR A 190 24.63 -7.88 -1.43
CA THR A 190 25.24 -7.26 -0.24
C THR A 190 25.32 -8.15 1.02
N GLU A 191 24.59 -9.27 1.10
CA GLU A 191 24.64 -10.23 2.21
C GLU A 191 25.35 -11.55 1.84
N GLY A 192 26.04 -11.58 0.69
CA GLY A 192 26.70 -12.78 0.17
C GLY A 192 25.75 -13.72 -0.57
N GLN A 193 24.63 -13.20 -1.10
CA GLN A 193 23.71 -14.01 -1.90
C GLN A 193 24.43 -14.65 -3.10
N GLY A 194 24.25 -15.96 -3.28
CA GLY A 194 24.94 -16.76 -4.29
C GLY A 194 26.38 -17.14 -3.97
N ILE A 195 26.93 -16.67 -2.84
CA ILE A 195 28.27 -17.02 -2.35
C ILE A 195 28.17 -17.91 -1.11
N VAL A 196 27.31 -17.53 -0.16
CA VAL A 196 27.03 -18.33 1.03
C VAL A 196 26.11 -19.47 0.66
N GLU A 197 26.47 -20.69 1.07
CA GLU A 197 25.66 -21.88 0.82
C GLU A 197 24.26 -21.72 1.41
N GLY A 198 23.24 -21.91 0.58
CA GLY A 198 21.83 -21.79 0.97
C GLY A 198 21.25 -20.36 0.96
N LEU A 199 22.04 -19.34 0.62
CA LEU A 199 21.56 -17.96 0.49
C LEU A 199 21.47 -17.56 -0.98
N GLU A 200 20.25 -17.51 -1.53
CA GLU A 200 20.02 -17.18 -2.95
C GLU A 200 19.75 -15.69 -3.17
N PRO A 201 20.07 -15.13 -4.36
CA PRO A 201 19.69 -13.77 -4.72
C PRO A 201 18.17 -13.56 -4.68
N TYR A 202 17.73 -12.47 -4.07
CA TYR A 202 16.30 -12.17 -3.96
C TYR A 202 15.71 -11.67 -5.30
N SER A 203 14.40 -11.92 -5.45
CA SER A 203 13.62 -11.50 -6.62
C SER A 203 13.27 -10.00 -6.53
N PRO A 204 13.26 -9.23 -7.65
CA PRO A 204 12.76 -7.86 -7.66
C PRO A 204 11.23 -7.79 -7.73
N TYR A 205 10.57 -8.94 -7.64
CA TYR A 205 9.12 -9.09 -7.74
C TYR A 205 8.58 -9.68 -6.45
N GLY A 206 7.48 -9.11 -5.95
CA GLY A 206 6.80 -9.56 -4.75
C GLY A 206 5.29 -9.45 -4.83
N PHE A 207 4.62 -9.97 -3.80
CA PHE A 207 3.20 -9.84 -3.58
C PHE A 207 2.93 -8.88 -2.43
N ALA A 208 2.00 -7.96 -2.66
CA ALA A 208 1.50 -7.03 -1.65
C ALA A 208 0.06 -7.39 -1.29
N PHE A 209 -0.30 -7.20 -0.03
CA PHE A 209 -1.66 -7.37 0.48
C PHE A 209 -2.15 -6.02 1.02
N PRO A 210 -2.77 -5.18 0.17
CA PRO A 210 -3.27 -3.88 0.58
C PRO A 210 -4.42 -4.03 1.58
N LEU A 211 -4.33 -3.31 2.70
CA LEU A 211 -5.37 -3.17 3.72
C LEU A 211 -5.45 -1.71 4.15
N GLY A 212 -6.64 -1.12 4.16
CA GLY A 212 -6.75 0.29 4.51
C GLY A 212 -8.16 0.81 4.64
N VAL A 213 -8.22 2.13 4.79
CA VAL A 213 -9.46 2.90 4.90
C VAL A 213 -9.44 4.07 3.93
N GLY A 214 -10.63 4.50 3.52
CA GLY A 214 -10.78 5.64 2.64
C GLY A 214 -12.06 6.40 2.91
N VAL A 215 -12.00 7.69 2.58
CA VAL A 215 -13.13 8.62 2.62
C VAL A 215 -13.30 9.22 1.24
N LYS A 216 -14.52 9.11 0.71
CA LYS A 216 -14.91 9.68 -0.58
C LYS A 216 -15.91 10.81 -0.36
N TYR A 217 -15.65 11.95 -0.98
CA TYR A 217 -16.50 13.14 -0.94
C TYR A 217 -16.97 13.52 -2.34
N ASN A 218 -18.28 13.53 -2.57
CA ASN A 218 -18.84 13.92 -3.86
C ASN A 218 -18.87 15.44 -4.02
N LEU A 219 -18.09 15.97 -4.95
CA LEU A 219 -18.13 17.38 -5.34
C LEU A 219 -19.32 17.66 -6.28
N LEU A 220 -19.48 16.81 -7.30
CA LEU A 220 -20.47 16.94 -8.36
C LEU A 220 -21.18 15.60 -8.57
N LYS A 221 -22.16 15.58 -9.48
CA LYS A 221 -22.86 14.33 -9.85
C LYS A 221 -21.89 13.27 -10.41
N ASN A 222 -20.86 13.72 -11.14
CA ASN A 222 -19.93 12.86 -11.85
C ASN A 222 -18.50 12.91 -11.28
N PHE A 223 -18.21 13.79 -10.32
CA PHE A 223 -16.89 13.94 -9.74
C PHE A 223 -16.91 13.80 -8.22
N ALA A 224 -15.94 13.07 -7.68
CA ALA A 224 -15.68 12.98 -6.26
C ALA A 224 -14.17 13.09 -5.98
N ILE A 225 -13.82 13.50 -4.78
CA ILE A 225 -12.47 13.38 -4.24
C ILE A 225 -12.45 12.18 -3.30
N ASN A 226 -11.33 11.47 -3.28
CA ASN A 226 -11.10 10.30 -2.46
C ASN A 226 -9.79 10.48 -1.71
N VAL A 227 -9.80 10.26 -0.41
CA VAL A 227 -8.60 10.22 0.42
C VAL A 227 -8.49 8.81 1.00
N GLU A 228 -7.38 8.14 0.75
CA GLU A 228 -7.14 6.76 1.15
C GLU A 228 -5.83 6.66 1.94
N MET A 229 -5.81 5.84 2.98
CA MET A 229 -4.60 5.39 3.63
C MET A 229 -4.64 3.87 3.66
N GLY A 230 -3.59 3.22 3.14
CA GLY A 230 -3.52 1.77 3.14
C GLY A 230 -2.11 1.24 3.32
N LEU A 231 -2.00 0.27 4.22
CA LEU A 231 -0.82 -0.53 4.46
C LEU A 231 -0.74 -1.65 3.42
N ARG A 232 0.46 -1.93 2.91
CA ARG A 232 0.78 -3.08 2.08
C ARG A 232 1.70 -3.97 2.88
N TYR A 233 1.14 -5.06 3.39
CA TYR A 233 1.97 -6.16 3.87
C TYR A 233 2.58 -6.86 2.66
N THR A 234 3.86 -7.21 2.74
CA THR A 234 4.53 -7.90 1.64
C THR A 234 5.01 -9.29 2.04
N ASN A 235 5.47 -10.05 1.05
CA ASN A 235 6.03 -11.38 1.24
C ASN A 235 7.57 -11.39 1.16
N THR A 236 8.22 -10.24 1.30
CA THR A 236 9.68 -10.09 1.17
C THR A 236 10.19 -9.16 2.28
N ASP A 237 11.39 -9.43 2.76
CA ASP A 237 12.18 -8.65 3.71
C ASP A 237 13.36 -7.96 3.03
N TYR A 238 13.37 -7.90 1.69
CA TYR A 238 14.48 -7.38 0.89
C TYR A 238 14.12 -6.09 0.12
N ILE A 239 13.01 -5.41 0.44
CA ILE A 239 12.64 -4.16 -0.25
C ILE A 239 13.70 -3.09 -0.05
N ASP A 240 14.35 -3.10 1.11
CA ASP A 240 15.42 -2.19 1.47
C ASP A 240 16.83 -2.78 1.33
N ASP A 241 16.93 -3.99 0.76
CA ASP A 241 18.13 -4.80 0.61
C ASP A 241 18.74 -5.32 1.93
N VAL A 242 18.04 -5.29 3.06
CA VAL A 242 18.57 -5.67 4.40
C VAL A 242 17.70 -6.73 5.07
N SER A 243 18.25 -7.92 5.39
CA SER A 243 17.48 -9.02 5.99
C SER A 243 18.19 -9.76 7.12
N ASP A 244 19.29 -10.49 6.88
CA ASP A 244 19.82 -11.42 7.91
C ASP A 244 21.18 -10.96 8.45
N LYS A 245 22.27 -11.48 7.91
CA LYS A 245 23.62 -11.35 8.49
C LYS A 245 24.55 -10.58 7.57
N TYR A 246 25.55 -9.96 8.18
CA TYR A 246 26.67 -9.40 7.43
C TYR A 246 27.48 -10.50 6.73
N PHE A 247 27.93 -10.18 5.53
CA PHE A 247 28.93 -10.95 4.79
C PHE A 247 30.20 -10.10 4.62
N ASN A 248 31.33 -10.58 5.15
CA ASN A 248 32.58 -9.83 5.07
C ASN A 248 33.25 -10.06 3.72
N TYR A 249 32.93 -9.19 2.77
CA TYR A 249 33.56 -9.17 1.44
C TYR A 249 35.07 -8.92 1.48
N LYS A 250 35.58 -8.16 2.46
CA LYS A 250 37.02 -7.86 2.55
C LYS A 250 37.82 -9.12 2.82
N ASP A 251 37.40 -9.91 3.81
CA ASP A 251 38.04 -11.19 4.14
C ASP A 251 37.91 -12.17 2.97
N TYR A 252 36.71 -12.28 2.38
CA TYR A 252 36.45 -13.17 1.24
C TYR A 252 37.34 -12.86 0.03
N ILE A 253 37.54 -11.58 -0.29
CA ILE A 253 38.43 -11.15 -1.38
C ILE A 253 39.88 -11.53 -1.08
N ILE A 254 40.35 -11.35 0.15
CA ILE A 254 41.72 -11.69 0.57
C ILE A 254 41.94 -13.21 0.47
N GLU A 255 41.02 -14.00 1.01
CA GLU A 255 41.10 -15.47 1.00
C GLU A 255 41.06 -16.07 -0.42
N ASN A 256 40.40 -15.39 -1.36
CA ASN A 256 40.27 -15.82 -2.75
C ASN A 256 41.14 -15.00 -3.71
N SER A 257 42.13 -14.29 -3.18
CA SER A 257 43.06 -13.50 -3.99
C SER A 257 43.73 -14.38 -5.06
N GLY A 258 43.70 -13.91 -6.32
CA GLY A 258 44.21 -14.64 -7.49
C GLY A 258 43.26 -15.68 -8.10
N LYS A 259 42.10 -15.95 -7.49
CA LYS A 259 41.06 -16.84 -8.05
C LYS A 259 39.86 -16.07 -8.62
N LEU A 260 39.67 -14.83 -8.18
CA LEU A 260 38.58 -13.96 -8.63
C LEU A 260 38.90 -13.34 -9.98
N THR A 261 37.90 -13.25 -10.86
CA THR A 261 38.01 -12.44 -12.06
C THR A 261 38.01 -10.95 -11.71
N ASN A 262 38.51 -10.10 -12.60
CA ASN A 262 38.47 -8.64 -12.40
C ASN A 262 37.03 -8.12 -12.21
N GLU A 263 36.05 -8.74 -12.87
CA GLU A 263 34.64 -8.40 -12.73
C GLU A 263 34.11 -8.75 -11.34
N GLN A 264 34.40 -9.95 -10.84
CA GLN A 264 34.03 -10.36 -9.48
C GLN A 264 34.70 -9.48 -8.43
N LEU A 265 35.99 -9.14 -8.63
CA LEU A 265 36.71 -8.26 -7.72
C LEU A 265 36.04 -6.88 -7.63
N ASN A 266 35.67 -6.29 -8.77
CA ASN A 266 34.96 -5.01 -8.82
C ASN A 266 33.58 -5.10 -8.14
N LEU A 267 32.83 -6.17 -8.42
CA LEU A 267 31.51 -6.40 -7.82
C LEU A 267 31.60 -6.53 -6.30
N TYR A 268 32.51 -7.36 -5.79
CA TYR A 268 32.68 -7.60 -4.36
C TYR A 268 33.27 -6.41 -3.63
N THR A 269 34.13 -5.62 -4.28
CA THR A 269 34.60 -4.35 -3.74
C THR A 269 33.43 -3.37 -3.59
N ALA A 270 32.56 -3.26 -4.60
CA ALA A 270 31.36 -2.44 -4.50
C ALA A 270 30.40 -2.96 -3.43
N ALA A 271 30.13 -4.26 -3.39
CA ALA A 271 29.28 -4.89 -2.38
C ALA A 271 29.77 -4.61 -0.96
N SER A 272 31.08 -4.67 -0.73
CA SER A 272 31.70 -4.39 0.58
C SER A 272 31.36 -3.00 1.13
N GLU A 273 31.14 -2.01 0.27
CA GLU A 273 30.72 -0.66 0.66
C GLU A 273 29.29 -0.68 1.24
N PHE A 274 28.37 -1.43 0.64
CA PHE A 274 26.95 -1.44 1.02
C PHE A 274 26.59 -2.51 2.05
N THR A 275 27.45 -3.51 2.22
CA THR A 275 27.30 -4.47 3.31
C THR A 275 27.51 -3.76 4.64
N ASP A 276 28.50 -2.88 4.73
CA ASP A 276 28.89 -2.22 5.99
C ASP A 276 29.35 -0.77 5.73
N ARG A 277 28.50 0.20 6.12
CA ARG A 277 28.79 1.65 6.08
C ARG A 277 29.00 2.27 7.46
N HIS A 278 29.49 1.49 8.42
CA HIS A 278 29.59 1.95 9.80
C HIS A 278 30.33 3.28 9.90
N LYS A 279 29.74 4.22 10.64
CA LYS A 279 30.43 5.48 10.95
C LYS A 279 31.69 5.16 11.76
N PRO A 280 32.83 5.81 11.47
CA PRO A 280 33.99 5.72 12.34
C PRO A 280 33.59 6.25 13.72
N TYR A 281 33.54 5.37 14.71
CA TYR A 281 33.21 5.71 16.09
C TYR A 281 34.46 5.55 16.95
N ASP A 282 34.93 6.66 17.49
CA ASP A 282 36.15 6.73 18.28
C ASP A 282 35.85 6.34 19.73
N PHE A 283 36.23 5.11 20.11
CA PHE A 283 36.29 4.67 21.50
C PHE A 283 37.73 4.85 22.04
N GLU A 284 38.34 6.02 21.87
CA GLU A 284 39.65 6.41 22.41
C GLU A 284 40.87 5.51 22.09
N ASN A 285 40.72 4.32 21.46
CA ASN A 285 41.77 3.29 21.38
C ASN A 285 41.58 2.20 20.30
N GLY A 286 40.71 2.32 19.30
CA GLY A 286 40.62 1.22 18.31
C GLY A 286 39.61 1.40 17.20
N ILE A 287 40.08 1.18 15.98
CA ILE A 287 39.34 1.08 14.72
C ILE A 287 38.04 0.31 14.93
N THR A 288 36.90 0.86 14.54
CA THR A 288 35.65 0.10 14.38
C THR A 288 35.91 -1.01 13.36
N THR A 289 36.03 -2.25 13.81
CA THR A 289 36.17 -3.38 12.92
C THR A 289 34.85 -3.60 12.19
N PRO A 290 34.85 -3.77 10.85
CA PRO A 290 33.68 -4.23 10.12
C PRO A 290 33.08 -5.46 10.80
N TYR A 291 31.76 -5.62 10.72
CA TYR A 291 31.14 -6.81 11.29
C TYR A 291 31.67 -8.09 10.62
N LYS A 292 31.89 -9.13 11.43
CA LYS A 292 32.39 -10.42 10.92
C LYS A 292 31.26 -11.14 10.17
N THR A 293 31.62 -11.93 9.17
CA THR A 293 30.65 -12.79 8.47
C THR A 293 29.84 -13.61 9.48
N GLY A 294 28.52 -13.51 9.41
CA GLY A 294 27.60 -14.30 10.23
C GLY A 294 27.30 -13.77 11.65
N LYS A 295 27.90 -12.65 12.12
CA LYS A 295 27.53 -11.98 13.39
C LYS A 295 27.96 -10.49 13.44
N PRO A 296 27.18 -9.58 14.08
CA PRO A 296 25.76 -9.65 14.44
C PRO A 296 24.85 -9.46 13.20
N TYR A 297 23.54 -9.35 13.39
CA TYR A 297 22.56 -9.27 12.31
C TYR A 297 22.63 -7.92 11.57
N ARG A 298 22.58 -7.96 10.24
CA ARG A 298 22.44 -6.80 9.36
C ARG A 298 21.00 -6.31 9.33
N GLY A 299 20.02 -7.20 9.39
CA GLY A 299 18.58 -6.91 9.47
C GLY A 299 17.86 -7.88 10.42
N SER A 300 16.56 -8.07 10.24
CA SER A 300 15.80 -9.13 10.88
C SER A 300 14.92 -9.91 9.87
N PRO A 301 15.22 -11.19 9.58
CA PRO A 301 14.42 -12.00 8.67
C PRO A 301 13.08 -12.47 9.26
N LEU A 302 12.80 -12.08 10.51
CA LEU A 302 11.57 -12.47 11.23
C LEU A 302 10.33 -11.71 10.73
N PHE A 303 10.51 -10.56 10.08
CA PHE A 303 9.42 -9.70 9.64
C PHE A 303 9.65 -9.26 8.20
N ASN A 304 8.62 -9.40 7.38
CA ASN A 304 8.64 -8.86 6.02
C ASN A 304 8.51 -7.34 6.06
N ASP A 305 9.06 -6.71 5.03
CA ASP A 305 8.91 -5.28 4.81
C ASP A 305 7.46 -4.92 4.50
N ALA A 306 7.11 -3.68 4.82
CA ALA A 306 5.82 -3.11 4.52
C ALA A 306 5.96 -1.66 4.07
N TYR A 307 4.93 -1.17 3.38
CA TYR A 307 4.84 0.25 3.04
C TYR A 307 3.39 0.73 3.08
N ILE A 308 3.21 2.01 3.37
CA ILE A 308 1.90 2.67 3.42
C ILE A 308 1.81 3.63 2.24
N PHE A 309 0.67 3.59 1.53
CA PHE A 309 0.29 4.66 0.62
C PHE A 309 -0.81 5.52 1.25
N THR A 310 -0.61 6.83 1.23
CA THR A 310 -1.62 7.84 1.57
C THR A 310 -1.94 8.64 0.32
N MET A 311 -3.12 8.45 -0.26
CA MET A 311 -3.46 8.94 -1.59
C MET A 311 -4.62 9.92 -1.56
N VAL A 312 -4.52 11.00 -2.33
CA VAL A 312 -5.63 11.87 -2.69
C VAL A 312 -5.92 11.69 -4.17
N SER A 313 -7.13 11.29 -4.50
CA SER A 313 -7.54 10.95 -5.87
C SER A 313 -8.81 11.67 -6.30
N VAL A 314 -8.87 12.02 -7.57
CA VAL A 314 -10.10 12.41 -8.24
C VAL A 314 -10.77 11.15 -8.77
N VAL A 315 -12.08 11.09 -8.62
CA VAL A 315 -12.92 9.99 -9.07
C VAL A 315 -13.93 10.52 -10.08
N TYR A 316 -13.95 9.96 -11.28
CA TYR A 316 -14.91 10.28 -12.32
C TYR A 316 -15.91 9.13 -12.49
N LYS A 317 -17.20 9.40 -12.26
CA LYS A 317 -18.28 8.42 -12.37
C LYS A 317 -18.77 8.33 -13.82
N LEU A 318 -18.58 7.18 -14.46
CA LEU A 318 -19.05 6.93 -15.82
C LEU A 318 -20.56 6.65 -15.82
N LYS A 319 -21.27 7.24 -16.79
CA LYS A 319 -22.68 6.91 -17.03
C LYS A 319 -22.76 5.52 -17.66
N THR A 320 -23.63 4.67 -17.14
CA THR A 320 -23.87 3.35 -17.72
C THR A 320 -25.16 3.29 -18.54
N SER A 321 -25.15 2.47 -19.59
CA SER A 321 -26.36 2.16 -20.37
C SER A 321 -27.33 1.28 -19.56
N ARG A 322 -28.53 0.98 -20.11
CA ARG A 322 -29.47 0.01 -19.50
C ARG A 322 -28.86 -1.39 -19.34
N SER A 323 -27.84 -1.76 -20.15
CA SER A 323 -27.12 -3.02 -20.04
C SER A 323 -25.92 -2.99 -19.07
N GLY A 324 -25.64 -1.85 -18.42
CA GLY A 324 -24.56 -1.73 -17.42
C GLY A 324 -23.15 -1.48 -17.99
N LEU A 325 -23.02 -1.40 -19.31
CA LEU A 325 -21.77 -1.04 -20.00
C LEU A 325 -21.52 0.48 -19.93
N PRO A 326 -20.24 0.92 -19.88
CA PRO A 326 -19.89 2.33 -19.91
C PRO A 326 -20.30 2.95 -21.25
N LYS A 327 -20.81 4.20 -21.21
CA LYS A 327 -21.00 5.02 -22.39
C LYS A 327 -19.89 6.07 -22.46
N PHE A 328 -19.19 6.10 -23.59
CA PHE A 328 -18.30 7.20 -23.96
C PHE A 328 -19.13 8.16 -24.81
N GLU A 329 -19.32 9.40 -24.34
CA GLU A 329 -20.02 10.47 -25.07
C GLU A 329 -19.02 11.26 -25.92
#